data_AF-A0A7Y5FQ42-F1
#
_entry.id   AF-A0A7Y5FQ42-F1
#
_cell.length_a   1.000
_cell.length_b   1.000
_cell.length_c   1.000
_cell.angle_alpha   90.00
_cell.angle_beta   90.00
_cell.angle_gamma   90.00
#
_symmetry.space_group_name_H-M   'P 1'
#
loop_
_entity.id
_entity.type
_entity.pdbx_description
1 polymer ?
#
loop_
_entity_poly.entity_id
_entity_poly.type
_entity_poly.pdbx_seq_one_letter_code
_entity_poly.pdbx_strand_id
1 'polypeptide(L)'
;MKLFRYRKPSLKTLLGLTKAERKIKKDLGIYEVTKIINAHKNLKRRILNKAGYYSEPAKILRNGAPRPGGCLVVLIVPLLMTVAYFMV
;
A
#
# COMPACT_ATOMS: atom_id res chain seq x y z
N MET A 1 11.74 3.57 -13.19
CA MET A 1 10.28 3.82 -13.17
C MET A 1 9.61 2.84 -14.14
N LYS A 2 8.55 2.11 -13.73
CA LYS A 2 7.81 1.24 -14.68
C LYS A 2 6.89 2.13 -15.51
N LEU A 3 7.20 2.28 -16.81
CA LEU A 3 6.53 3.25 -17.70
C LEU A 3 5.05 2.91 -17.94
N PHE A 4 4.66 1.63 -17.89
CA PHE A 4 3.27 1.22 -17.96
C PHE A 4 2.97 0.12 -16.95
N ARG A 5 2.14 0.43 -15.95
CA ARG A 5 1.59 -0.57 -15.02
C ARG A 5 0.17 -0.88 -15.47
N TYR A 6 0.00 -1.95 -16.24
CA TYR A 6 -1.34 -2.45 -16.55
C TYR A 6 -2.04 -2.89 -15.27
N ARG A 7 -3.26 -2.37 -15.06
CA ARG A 7 -4.18 -2.85 -14.02
C ARG A 7 -5.42 -3.37 -14.73
N LYS A 8 -5.79 -4.62 -14.47
CA LYS A 8 -6.99 -5.24 -15.05
C LYS A 8 -8.22 -4.39 -14.65
N PRO A 9 -8.96 -3.80 -15.61
CA PRO A 9 -10.11 -2.96 -15.29
C PRO A 9 -11.27 -3.80 -14.76
N SER A 10 -12.08 -3.22 -13.86
CA SER A 10 -13.32 -3.86 -13.41
C SER A 10 -14.45 -3.66 -14.42
N LEU A 11 -15.48 -4.51 -14.35
CA LEU A 11 -16.66 -4.41 -15.25
C LEU A 11 -17.32 -3.03 -15.21
N LYS A 12 -17.42 -2.40 -14.03
CA LYS A 12 -17.97 -1.04 -13.88
C LYS A 12 -17.14 0.03 -14.60
N THR A 13 -15.82 -0.19 -14.72
CA THR A 13 -14.94 0.70 -15.48
C THR A 13 -15.08 0.47 -16.98
N LEU A 14 -15.20 -0.79 -17.42
CA LEU A 14 -15.46 -1.14 -18.82
C LEU A 14 -16.80 -0.59 -19.31
N LEU A 15 -17.86 -0.73 -18.50
CA LEU A 15 -19.19 -0.21 -18.79
C LEU A 15 -19.31 1.33 -18.66
N GLY A 16 -18.23 2.04 -18.30
CA GLY A 16 -18.21 3.51 -18.22
C GLY A 16 -18.93 4.12 -17.01
N LEU A 17 -19.61 3.31 -16.17
CA LEU A 17 -20.36 3.76 -14.99
C LEU A 17 -19.50 4.60 -14.04
N THR A 18 -18.24 4.19 -13.84
CA THR A 18 -17.31 4.96 -12.99
C THR A 18 -16.97 6.36 -13.52
N LYS A 19 -17.03 6.58 -14.84
CA LYS A 19 -16.84 7.91 -15.44
C LYS A 19 -18.06 8.79 -15.17
N ALA A 20 -19.27 8.23 -15.29
CA ALA A 20 -20.52 8.93 -15.01
C ALA A 20 -20.61 9.35 -13.53
N GLU A 21 -20.33 8.43 -12.60
CA GLU A 21 -20.32 8.74 -11.16
C GLU A 21 -19.31 9.85 -10.81
N ARG A 22 -18.12 9.84 -11.43
CA ARG A 22 -17.11 10.89 -11.23
C ARG A 22 -17.57 12.23 -11.78
N LYS A 23 -18.24 12.23 -12.94
CA LYS A 23 -18.79 13.46 -13.53
C LYS A 23 -19.82 14.07 -12.60
N ILE A 24 -20.79 13.29 -12.13
CA ILE A 24 -21.82 13.74 -11.18
C ILE A 24 -21.19 14.31 -9.91
N LYS A 25 -20.20 13.63 -9.30
CA LYS A 25 -19.51 14.15 -8.10
C LYS A 25 -18.74 15.44 -8.35
N LYS A 26 -18.25 15.66 -9.57
CA LYS A 26 -17.57 16.88 -9.97
C LYS A 26 -18.57 18.01 -10.17
N ASP A 27 -19.65 17.75 -10.88
CA ASP A 27 -20.71 18.71 -11.18
C ASP A 27 -21.43 19.16 -9.89
N LEU A 28 -21.60 18.26 -8.91
CA LEU A 28 -22.14 18.56 -7.58
C LEU A 28 -21.14 19.29 -6.64
N GLY A 29 -19.91 19.58 -7.08
CA GLY A 29 -18.90 20.26 -6.25
C GLY A 29 -18.36 19.44 -5.06
N ILE A 30 -18.75 18.17 -4.93
CA ILE A 30 -18.36 17.30 -3.80
C ILE A 30 -16.83 17.20 -3.69
N TYR A 31 -16.12 17.18 -4.82
CA TYR A 31 -14.66 17.14 -4.82
C TYR A 31 -14.01 18.39 -4.23
N GLU A 32 -14.63 19.55 -4.34
CA GLU A 32 -14.09 20.81 -3.80
C GLU A 32 -14.19 20.82 -2.28
N VAL A 33 -15.36 20.47 -1.75
CA VAL A 33 -15.59 20.31 -0.31
C VAL A 33 -14.65 19.25 0.28
N THR A 34 -14.58 18.08 -0.37
CA THR A 34 -13.73 16.98 0.07
C THR A 34 -12.25 17.32 0.02
N LYS A 35 -11.83 18.17 -0.95
CA LYS A 35 -10.44 18.65 -1.06
C LYS A 35 -10.07 19.53 0.11
N ILE A 36 -10.95 20.43 0.54
CA ILE A 36 -10.73 21.32 1.68
C ILE A 36 -10.65 20.49 2.97
N ILE A 37 -11.62 19.60 3.21
CA ILE A 37 -11.65 18.74 4.41
C ILE A 37 -10.37 17.88 4.50
N ASN A 38 -9.90 17.33 3.37
CA ASN A 38 -8.69 16.51 3.35
C ASN A 38 -7.39 17.29 3.18
N ALA A 39 -7.42 18.62 3.09
CA ALA A 39 -6.24 19.45 2.85
C ALA A 39 -5.18 19.24 3.94
N HIS A 40 -5.60 19.18 5.21
CA HIS A 40 -4.70 18.93 6.34
C HIS A 40 -3.97 17.59 6.22
N LYS A 41 -4.72 16.50 5.96
CA LYS A 41 -4.15 15.15 5.79
C LYS A 41 -3.17 15.09 4.61
N ASN A 42 -3.53 15.74 3.50
CA ASN A 42 -2.69 15.81 2.31
C ASN A 42 -1.40 16.62 2.55
N LEU A 43 -1.50 17.71 3.31
CA LEU A 43 -0.35 18.53 3.69
C LEU A 43 0.62 17.73 4.57
N LYS A 44 0.12 17.08 5.62
CA LYS A 44 0.92 16.18 6.48
C LYS A 44 1.64 15.11 5.64
N ARG A 45 0.93 14.45 4.72
CA ARG A 45 1.52 13.44 3.83
C ARG A 45 2.62 14.02 2.94
N ARG A 46 2.42 15.21 2.39
CA ARG A 46 3.44 15.89 1.56
C ARG A 46 4.69 16.23 2.35
N ILE A 47 4.53 16.76 3.57
CA ILE A 47 5.64 17.09 4.47
C ILE A 47 6.43 15.83 4.82
N LEU A 48 5.76 14.76 5.26
CA LEU A 48 6.40 13.49 5.61
C LEU A 48 7.12 12.85 4.40
N ASN A 49 6.55 12.94 3.19
CA ASN A 49 7.23 12.50 1.97
C ASN A 49 8.49 13.31 1.69
N LYS A 50 8.44 14.64 1.79
CA LYS A 50 9.60 15.52 1.57
C LYS A 50 10.69 15.31 2.62
N ALA A 51 10.29 15.08 3.88
CA ALA A 51 11.19 14.77 4.98
C ALA A 51 11.80 13.36 4.91
N GLY A 52 11.51 12.59 3.85
CA GLY A 52 12.06 11.24 3.69
C GLY A 52 11.50 10.21 4.68
N TYR A 53 10.43 10.52 5.40
CA TYR A 53 9.83 9.65 6.43
C TYR A 53 9.34 8.30 5.87
N TYR A 54 9.01 8.25 4.58
CA TYR A 54 8.58 7.03 3.88
C TYR A 54 9.71 6.38 3.05
N SER A 55 10.94 6.88 3.14
CA SER A 55 12.10 6.23 2.53
C SER A 55 12.35 4.86 3.17
N GLU A 56 12.96 3.95 2.41
CA GLU A 56 13.41 2.64 2.90
C GLU A 56 14.26 2.76 4.18
N PRO A 57 15.32 3.61 4.25
CA PRO A 57 16.12 3.74 5.47
C PRO A 57 15.32 4.30 6.65
N ALA A 58 14.43 5.28 6.44
CA ALA A 58 13.58 5.79 7.51
C ALA A 58 12.57 4.77 8.03
N LYS A 59 12.04 3.90 7.16
CA LYS A 59 11.18 2.78 7.56
C LYS A 59 11.95 1.75 8.39
N ILE A 60 13.19 1.45 8.02
CA ILE A 60 14.08 0.54 8.75
C ILE A 60 14.43 1.12 10.13
N LEU A 61 14.73 2.42 10.21
CA LEU A 61 15.00 3.10 11.48
C LEU A 61 13.77 3.12 12.39
N ARG A 62 12.56 3.32 11.85
CA ARG A 62 11.32 3.41 12.64
C ARG A 62 10.75 2.05 13.06
N ASN A 63 10.75 1.09 12.15
CA ASN A 63 10.12 -0.21 12.35
C ASN A 63 11.14 -1.30 12.74
N GLY A 64 12.42 -0.94 12.85
CA GLY A 64 13.53 -1.89 12.96
C GLY A 64 13.88 -2.52 11.60
N ALA A 65 14.97 -3.30 11.57
CA ALA A 65 15.33 -4.11 10.41
C ALA A 65 14.10 -4.91 9.94
N PRO A 66 13.87 -5.02 8.60
CA PRO A 66 12.76 -5.80 8.08
C PRO A 66 12.97 -7.23 8.57
N ARG A 67 12.26 -7.68 9.61
CA ARG A 67 12.53 -8.94 10.32
C ARG A 67 12.57 -10.08 9.28
N PRO A 68 13.76 -10.50 8.79
CA PRO A 68 13.83 -11.60 7.84
C PRO A 68 13.54 -12.92 8.57
N GLY A 69 13.64 -12.88 9.91
CA GLY A 69 13.29 -13.96 10.82
C GLY A 69 11.83 -14.41 10.77
N GLY A 70 10.87 -13.58 10.37
CA GLY A 70 9.47 -14.00 10.30
C GLY A 70 9.25 -15.11 9.27
N CYS A 71 9.93 -15.03 8.12
CA CYS A 71 9.85 -16.04 7.06
C CYS A 71 10.85 -17.18 7.32
N LEU A 72 12.05 -16.88 7.84
CA LEU A 72 13.04 -17.89 8.21
C LEU A 72 12.56 -18.83 9.32
N VAL A 73 11.87 -18.33 10.35
CA VAL A 73 11.30 -19.18 11.43
C VAL A 73 10.22 -20.12 10.88
N VAL A 74 9.39 -19.65 9.95
CA VAL A 74 8.36 -20.49 9.29
C VAL A 74 8.97 -21.58 8.42
N LEU A 75 10.20 -21.41 7.92
CA LEU A 75 10.89 -22.44 7.14
C LEU A 75 11.73 -23.38 8.02
N ILE A 76 12.42 -22.85 9.03
CA ILE A 76 13.37 -23.61 9.86
C ILE A 76 12.64 -24.52 10.86
N VAL A 77 11.57 -24.05 11.50
CA VAL A 77 10.84 -24.83 12.51
C VAL A 77 10.24 -26.12 11.93
N PRO A 78 9.48 -26.12 10.82
CA PRO A 78 8.97 -27.36 10.25
C PRO A 78 10.08 -28.24 9.69
N LEU A 79 11.15 -27.68 9.14
CA LEU A 79 12.31 -28.46 8.69
C LEU A 79 12.94 -29.26 9.85
N LEU A 80 13.21 -28.61 10.98
CA LEU A 80 13.74 -29.26 12.17
C LEU A 80 12.78 -30.30 12.76
N MET A 81 11.47 -30.01 12.75
CA MET A 81 10.46 -30.97 13.21
C MET A 81 10.37 -32.22 12.32
N THR A 82 10.52 -32.07 11.00
CA THR A 82 10.54 -33.22 10.07
C THR A 82 11.81 -34.07 10.22
N VAL A 83 12.98 -33.43 10.43
CA VAL A 83 14.24 -34.15 10.66
C VAL A 83 14.19 -34.91 12.00
N ALA A 84 13.64 -34.31 13.04
CA ALA A 84 13.47 -34.96 14.35
C ALA A 84 12.52 -36.16 14.28
N TYR A 85 11.40 -36.06 13.55
CA TYR A 85 10.46 -37.17 13.36
C TYR A 85 11.05 -38.33 12.55
N PHE A 86 12.01 -38.06 11.66
CA PHE A 86 12.70 -39.10 10.88
C PHE A 86 13.86 -39.77 11.63
N MET A 87 14.33 -39.16 12.73
CA MET A 87 15.40 -39.69 13.59
C MET A 87 14.88 -40.49 14.80
N VAL A 88 13.57 -40.50 15.06
CA VAL A 88 12.88 -41.31 16.08
C VAL A 88 12.22 -42.50 15.40
#